data_AF-A0A0E3K0S1-F1
#
_entry.id   AF-A0A0E3K0S1-F1
#
_cell.length_a   1.000
_cell.length_b   1.000
_cell.length_c   1.000
_cell.angle_alpha   90.00
_cell.angle_beta   90.00
_cell.angle_gamma   90.00
#
_symmetry.space_group_name_H-M   'P 1'
#
loop_
_entity.id
_entity.type
_entity.pdbx_description
1 polymer ?
#
loop_
_entity_poly.entity_id
_entity_poly.type
_entity_poly.pdbx_seq_one_letter_code
_entity_poly.pdbx_strand_id
1 'polypeptide(L)'
;MSLVMTSKNSPVGEKDLLFLISLLDREDKIEFVKEFREDFEQQIEEKKLSKTAYYKFLNGYAPSDERILEIIEVDEEAKEWIIKRIREKAKRALQIIERMEAEEFS
;
A
#
# COMPACT_ATOMS: atom_id res chain seq x y z
N MET A 1 -35.82 -5.87 -20.49
CA MET A 1 -34.45 -5.35 -20.33
C MET A 1 -34.12 -5.37 -18.85
N SER A 2 -33.32 -6.36 -18.42
CA SER A 2 -32.84 -6.41 -17.04
C SER A 2 -31.52 -5.65 -16.98
N LEU A 3 -31.49 -4.56 -16.21
CA LEU A 3 -30.26 -3.87 -15.84
C LEU A 3 -29.45 -4.83 -14.97
N VAL A 4 -28.49 -5.52 -15.59
CA VAL A 4 -27.45 -6.23 -14.88
C VAL A 4 -26.61 -5.17 -14.17
N MET A 5 -26.86 -5.01 -12.88
CA MET A 5 -25.94 -4.33 -11.98
C MET A 5 -24.65 -5.15 -11.98
N THR A 6 -23.72 -4.80 -12.86
CA THR A 6 -22.33 -5.23 -12.77
C THR A 6 -21.80 -4.71 -11.45
N SER A 7 -21.80 -5.58 -10.45
CA SER A 7 -20.96 -5.44 -9.27
C SER A 7 -19.57 -5.03 -9.74
N LYS A 8 -19.08 -3.88 -9.26
CA LYS A 8 -17.67 -3.48 -9.33
C LYS A 8 -16.84 -4.50 -8.54
N ASN A 9 -16.68 -5.71 -9.07
CA ASN A 9 -15.71 -6.66 -8.58
C ASN A 9 -14.40 -6.28 -9.26
N SER A 10 -13.63 -5.42 -8.59
CA SER A 10 -12.20 -5.39 -8.82
C SER A 10 -11.71 -6.85 -8.69
N PRO A 11 -10.99 -7.41 -9.67
CA PRO A 11 -10.57 -8.82 -9.63
C PRO A 11 -9.54 -9.13 -8.52
N VAL A 12 -9.14 -8.12 -7.74
CA VAL A 12 -8.28 -8.20 -6.56
C VAL A 12 -9.16 -7.90 -5.35
N GLY A 13 -9.30 -8.84 -4.42
CA GLY A 13 -10.12 -8.64 -3.24
C GLY A 13 -9.47 -7.69 -2.23
N GLU A 14 -10.27 -7.06 -1.37
CA GLU A 14 -9.80 -6.27 -0.21
C GLU A 14 -8.73 -7.02 0.61
N LYS A 15 -8.91 -8.34 0.76
CA LYS A 15 -7.96 -9.24 1.44
C LYS A 15 -6.60 -9.31 0.76
N ASP A 16 -6.58 -9.29 -0.57
CA ASP A 16 -5.33 -9.34 -1.34
C ASP A 16 -4.59 -8.01 -1.22
N LEU A 17 -5.32 -6.88 -1.23
CA LEU A 17 -4.73 -5.56 -1.02
C LEU A 17 -4.16 -5.40 0.38
N LEU A 18 -4.90 -5.80 1.42
CA LEU A 18 -4.39 -5.83 2.79
C LEU A 18 -3.14 -6.71 2.92
N PHE A 19 -3.13 -7.87 2.27
CA PHE A 19 -1.94 -8.72 2.23
C PHE A 19 -0.76 -7.97 1.60
N LEU A 20 -0.95 -7.31 0.45
CA LEU A 20 0.13 -6.53 -0.19
C LEU A 20 0.61 -5.37 0.71
N ILE A 21 -0.30 -4.67 1.40
CA ILE A 21 0.06 -3.61 2.34
C ILE A 21 0.86 -4.17 3.52
N SER A 22 0.52 -5.36 4.01
CA SER A 22 1.23 -6.00 5.13
C SER A 22 2.68 -6.37 4.81
N LEU A 23 3.03 -6.48 3.52
CA LEU A 23 4.41 -6.72 3.05
C LEU A 23 5.26 -5.44 3.00
N LEU A 24 4.65 -4.26 3.14
CA LEU A 24 5.37 -3.01 3.27
C LEU A 24 6.06 -2.95 4.63
N ASP A 25 7.33 -2.57 4.63
CA ASP A 25 8.02 -2.30 5.87
C ASP A 25 7.69 -0.88 6.38
N ARG A 26 8.24 -0.55 7.55
CA ARG A 26 8.02 0.76 8.17
C ARG A 26 8.48 1.91 7.26
N GLU A 27 9.57 1.75 6.53
CA GLU A 27 10.11 2.81 5.68
C GLU A 27 9.22 3.04 4.46
N ASP A 28 8.76 1.96 3.81
CA ASP A 28 7.79 2.02 2.73
C ASP A 28 6.51 2.76 3.16
N LYS A 29 5.98 2.46 4.35
CA LYS A 29 4.76 3.10 4.87
C LYS A 29 4.97 4.59 5.17
N ILE A 30 6.16 4.98 5.61
CA ILE A 30 6.51 6.40 5.80
C ILE A 30 6.66 7.10 4.46
N GLU A 31 7.24 6.43 3.46
CA GLU A 31 7.38 6.96 2.11
C GLU A 31 6.02 7.14 1.44
N PHE A 32 5.12 6.18 1.61
CA PHE A 32 3.74 6.26 1.16
C PHE A 32 3.05 7.53 1.68
N VAL A 33 3.20 7.87 2.97
CA VAL A 33 2.66 9.11 3.54
C VAL A 33 3.23 10.36 2.86
N LYS A 34 4.50 10.33 2.46
CA LYS A 34 5.15 11.48 1.82
C LYS A 34 4.70 11.65 0.37
N GLU A 35 4.40 10.57 -0.32
CA GLU A 35 3.94 10.57 -1.71
C GLU A 35 2.47 11.00 -1.79
N PHE A 36 1.60 10.44 -0.95
CA PHE A 36 0.15 10.66 -0.96
C PHE A 36 -0.32 11.68 0.09
N ARG A 37 0.47 12.75 0.29
CA ARG A 37 0.18 13.77 1.33
C ARG A 37 -1.19 14.40 1.17
N GLU A 38 -1.57 14.68 -0.07
CA GLU A 38 -2.85 15.33 -0.39
C GLU A 38 -4.03 14.45 0.03
N ASP A 39 -3.94 13.12 -0.16
CA ASP A 39 -4.96 12.17 0.29
C ASP A 39 -5.07 12.12 1.83
N PHE A 40 -3.94 12.17 2.54
CA PHE A 40 -3.94 12.26 4.00
C PHE A 40 -4.53 13.60 4.48
N GLU A 41 -4.28 14.71 3.79
CA GLU A 41 -4.86 16.02 4.09
C GLU A 41 -6.36 16.04 3.83
N GLN A 42 -6.83 15.41 2.74
CA GLN A 42 -8.26 15.23 2.47
C GLN A 42 -8.92 14.41 3.59
N GLN A 43 -8.30 13.35 4.10
CA GLN A 43 -8.84 12.60 5.24
C GLN A 43 -8.95 13.45 6.52
N ILE A 44 -8.13 14.50 6.68
CA ILE A 44 -8.26 15.47 7.78
C ILE A 44 -9.48 16.36 7.56
N GLU A 45 -9.67 16.86 6.34
CA GLU A 45 -10.83 17.69 5.97
C GLU A 45 -12.15 16.92 6.17
N GLU A 46 -12.16 15.64 5.80
CA GLU A 46 -13.27 14.71 6.00
C GLU A 46 -13.43 14.24 7.46
N LYS A 47 -12.58 14.72 8.38
CA LYS A 47 -12.56 14.35 9.81
C LYS A 47 -12.32 12.84 10.07
N LYS A 48 -11.80 12.10 9.09
CA LYS A 48 -11.37 10.70 9.21
C LYS A 48 -9.97 10.56 9.83
N LEU A 49 -9.18 11.63 9.78
CA LEU A 49 -7.84 11.70 10.37
C LEU A 49 -7.71 12.96 11.23
N SER A 50 -7.08 12.84 12.41
CA SER A 50 -6.74 14.04 13.18
C SER A 50 -5.45 14.66 12.65
N LYS A 51 -5.35 16.00 12.68
CA LYS A 51 -4.10 16.72 12.38
C LYS A 51 -2.93 16.17 13.19
N THR A 52 -3.15 15.88 14.47
CA THR A 52 -2.12 15.31 15.35
C THR A 52 -1.63 13.94 14.88
N ALA A 53 -2.51 13.06 14.41
CA ALA A 53 -2.12 11.77 13.86
C ALA A 53 -1.32 11.93 12.57
N TYR A 54 -1.75 12.81 11.66
CA TYR A 54 -0.99 13.11 10.45
C TYR A 54 0.41 13.66 10.75
N TYR A 55 0.53 14.59 11.71
CA TYR A 55 1.84 15.07 12.16
C TYR A 55 2.72 13.95 12.71
N LYS A 56 2.18 12.91 13.37
CA LYS A 56 2.98 11.75 13.75
C LYS A 56 3.51 11.03 12.50
N PHE A 57 2.70 10.86 11.47
CA PHE A 57 3.15 10.21 10.23
C PHE A 57 4.28 10.98 9.55
N LEU A 58 4.16 12.31 9.46
CA LEU A 58 5.23 13.17 8.93
C LEU A 58 6.54 13.10 9.74
N ASN A 59 6.44 12.78 11.03
CA ASN A 59 7.59 12.56 11.92
C ASN A 59 8.10 11.10 11.89
N GLY A 60 7.69 10.30 10.91
CA GLY A 60 8.21 8.95 10.70
C GLY A 60 7.49 7.85 11.48
N TYR A 61 6.26 8.08 11.94
CA TYR A 61 5.41 6.99 12.39
C TYR A 61 4.75 6.34 11.18
N ALA A 62 4.81 5.01 11.07
CA ALA A 62 4.10 4.32 10.00
C ALA A 62 2.58 4.35 10.29
N PRO A 63 1.74 4.70 9.30
CA PRO A 63 0.30 4.48 9.38
C PRO A 63 -0.02 2.98 9.46
N SER A 64 -1.23 2.67 9.92
CA SER A 64 -1.72 1.28 9.93
C SER A 64 -2.10 0.82 8.53
N ASP A 65 -2.27 -0.50 8.37
CA ASP A 65 -2.62 -1.11 7.09
C ASP A 65 -4.02 -0.67 6.65
N GLU A 66 -4.97 -0.57 7.59
CA GLU A 66 -6.31 -0.07 7.30
C GLU A 66 -6.28 1.39 6.84
N ARG A 67 -5.40 2.21 7.41
CA ARG A 67 -5.27 3.61 7.00
C ARG A 67 -4.74 3.74 5.57
N ILE A 68 -3.79 2.88 5.18
CA ILE A 68 -3.31 2.82 3.80
C ILE A 68 -4.42 2.28 2.88
N LEU A 69 -5.17 1.26 3.33
CA LEU A 69 -6.30 0.69 2.59
C LEU A 69 -7.34 1.77 2.24
N GLU A 70 -7.73 2.59 3.22
CA GLU A 70 -8.68 3.70 3.03
C GLU A 70 -8.25 4.68 1.92
N ILE A 71 -6.95 4.88 1.70
CA ILE A 71 -6.42 5.75 0.64
C ILE A 71 -6.49 5.02 -0.70
N ILE A 72 -5.98 3.79 -0.79
CA ILE A 72 -5.95 3.06 -2.06
C ILE A 72 -7.34 2.68 -2.60
N GLU A 73 -8.38 2.70 -1.76
CA GLU A 73 -9.76 2.49 -2.17
C GLU A 73 -10.34 3.67 -2.95
N VAL A 74 -9.81 4.87 -2.73
CA VAL A 74 -10.29 6.11 -3.35
C VAL A 74 -9.29 6.71 -4.33
N ASP A 75 -8.01 6.35 -4.23
CA ASP A 75 -6.94 6.72 -5.15
C ASP A 75 -6.29 5.49 -5.80
N GLU A 76 -6.47 5.36 -7.12
CA GLU A 76 -5.89 4.26 -7.90
C GLU A 76 -4.38 4.43 -8.08
N GLU A 77 -3.84 5.66 -8.06
CA GLU A 77 -2.39 5.88 -8.15
C GLU A 77 -1.67 5.34 -6.91
N ALA A 78 -2.26 5.53 -5.72
CA ALA A 78 -1.81 4.90 -4.48
C ALA A 78 -1.78 3.37 -4.58
N LYS A 79 -2.79 2.76 -5.20
CA LYS A 79 -2.81 1.31 -5.42
C LYS A 79 -1.71 0.86 -6.37
N GLU A 80 -1.49 1.56 -7.47
CA GLU A 80 -0.41 1.27 -8.41
C GLU A 80 0.97 1.39 -7.76
N TRP A 81 1.15 2.39 -6.89
CA TRP A 81 2.38 2.58 -6.13
C TRP A 81 2.71 1.37 -5.25
N ILE A 82 1.72 0.85 -4.50
CA ILE A 82 1.87 -0.34 -3.64
C ILE A 82 2.28 -1.54 -4.48
N ILE A 83 1.57 -1.80 -5.57
CA ILE A 83 1.85 -2.94 -6.46
C ILE A 83 3.27 -2.85 -7.03
N LYS A 84 3.70 -1.65 -7.45
CA LYS A 84 5.05 -1.42 -7.98
C LYS A 84 6.11 -1.67 -6.91
N ARG A 85 5.94 -1.09 -5.72
CA ARG A 85 6.87 -1.26 -4.59
C ARG A 85 7.03 -2.73 -4.22
N ILE A 86 5.94 -3.46 -4.05
CA ILE A 86 5.98 -4.90 -3.73
C ILE A 86 6.62 -5.71 -4.84
N ARG A 87 6.32 -5.40 -6.12
CA ARG A 87 6.94 -6.09 -7.26
C ARG A 87 8.46 -5.92 -7.27
N GLU A 88 8.96 -4.74 -6.95
CA GLU A 88 10.40 -4.50 -6.84
C GLU A 88 11.04 -5.28 -5.69
N LYS A 89 10.40 -5.32 -4.51
CA LYS A 89 10.86 -6.11 -3.37
C LYS A 89 10.91 -7.61 -3.70
N ALA A 90 9.85 -8.14 -4.32
CA ALA A 90 9.77 -9.54 -4.73
C ALA A 90 10.88 -9.91 -5.73
N LYS A 91 11.16 -9.06 -6.72
CA LYS A 91 12.25 -9.28 -7.68
C LYS A 91 13.62 -9.34 -6.99
N ARG A 92 13.90 -8.42 -6.06
CA ARG A 92 15.16 -8.41 -5.32
C ARG A 92 15.30 -9.66 -4.44
N ALA A 93 14.23 -10.07 -3.78
CA ALA A 93 14.22 -11.28 -2.96
C ALA A 93 14.54 -12.53 -3.80
N LEU A 94 13.91 -12.67 -4.96
CA LEU A 94 14.17 -13.79 -5.86
C LEU A 94 15.64 -13.85 -6.31
N GLN A 95 16.22 -12.71 -6.70
CA GLN A 95 17.65 -12.62 -7.07
C GLN A 95 18.60 -12.98 -5.92
N ILE A 96 18.21 -12.74 -4.67
CA ILE A 96 18.99 -13.16 -3.51
C ILE A 96 18.92 -14.67 -3.34
N ILE A 97 17.73 -15.25 -3.43
CA ILE A 97 17.50 -16.70 -3.30
C ILE A 97 18.28 -17.45 -4.39
N GLU A 98 18.18 -17.03 -5.66
CA GLU A 98 18.89 -17.67 -6.78
C GLU A 98 20.42 -17.66 -6.58
N ARG A 99 20.97 -16.60 -5.97
CA ARG A 99 22.41 -16.55 -5.64
C ARG A 99 22.77 -17.51 -4.51
N MET A 100 21.94 -17.59 -3.47
CA MET A 100 22.16 -18.52 -2.36
C MET A 100 22.13 -19.97 -2.84
N GLU A 101 21.16 -20.32 -3.68
CA GLU A 101 21.07 -21.67 -4.28
C GLU A 101 22.28 -21.99 -5.15
N ALA A 102 22.75 -21.04 -5.96
CA ALA A 102 23.94 -21.24 -6.78
C ALA A 102 25.21 -21.47 -5.95
N GLU A 103 25.33 -20.83 -4.78
CA GLU A 103 26.46 -21.00 -3.86
C GLU A 103 26.38 -22.32 -3.07
N GLU A 104 25.18 -22.79 -2.70
CA GLU A 104 24.99 -24.04 -1.95
C GLU A 104 25.14 -25.31 -2.81
N PHE A 105 24.86 -25.21 -4.11
CA PHE A 105 24.97 -26.33 -5.07
C PHE A 105 26.20 -26.25 -6.00
N SER A 106 27.17 -25.37 -5.69
CA SER A 106 28.50 -25.29 -6.32
C SER A 106 29.55 -26.13 -5.59
#